data_AF-A0A7S1WVB7-F1
#
_entry.id   AF-A0A7S1WVB7-F1
#
_cell.length_a   1.000
_cell.length_b   1.000
_cell.length_c   1.000
_cell.angle_alpha   90.00
_cell.angle_beta   90.00
_cell.angle_gamma   90.00
#
_symmetry.space_group_name_H-M   'P 1'
#
loop_
_entity.id
_entity.type
_entity.pdbx_description
1 polymer ?
#
loop_
_entity_poly.entity_id
_entity_poly.type
_entity_poly.pdbx_seq_one_letter_code
_entity_poly.pdbx_strand_id
1 'polypeptide(L)'
;MNDAFEESGIVLAIGPLAGIVALSQLALSTKRIHVGVGLALPKVKEVLAPDIVVVGGRPCAIEAFNISTNEWETLPPMTVARSNASAAAIDGRVYIVGGWAEAGQLLFDDEVLDLSLGTWSPTPPMPTRRALAAGATSRGALFVAGGIGADGMQVQAVEAFAPASGLWQQLPPLGARRSGCAAAAVGGWLFVVGGMSAS
;
A
#
# COMPACT_ATOMS: atom_id res chain seq x y z
N MET A 1 27.74 -4.45 -8.59
CA MET A 1 27.54 -3.27 -7.72
C MET A 1 28.15 -3.67 -6.39
N ASN A 2 29.29 -3.07 -6.08
CA ASN A 2 30.23 -3.54 -5.05
C ASN A 2 29.59 -3.56 -3.67
N ASP A 3 29.83 -4.66 -2.95
CA ASP A 3 29.52 -4.80 -1.54
C ASP A 3 30.20 -3.69 -0.73
N ALA A 4 29.44 -3.23 0.25
CA ALA A 4 29.76 -2.18 1.19
C ALA A 4 30.89 -2.62 2.15
N PHE A 5 31.59 -1.63 2.72
CA PHE A 5 32.50 -1.80 3.86
C PHE A 5 33.62 -2.83 3.64
N GLU A 6 34.76 -2.35 3.13
CA GLU A 6 36.01 -3.11 3.10
C GLU A 6 36.26 -3.80 4.45
N GLU A 7 36.28 -5.14 4.45
CA GLU A 7 36.58 -6.00 5.61
C GLU A 7 37.84 -5.55 6.38
N SER A 8 38.76 -4.89 5.68
CA SER A 8 40.00 -4.33 6.23
C SER A 8 39.78 -3.19 7.24
N GLY A 9 38.73 -2.37 7.08
CA GLY A 9 38.46 -1.21 7.95
C GLY A 9 37.97 -1.57 9.34
N ILE A 10 37.17 -2.64 9.46
CA ILE A 10 36.63 -3.13 10.74
C ILE A 10 37.75 -3.80 11.56
N VAL A 11 38.62 -4.55 10.90
CA VAL A 11 39.76 -5.23 11.53
C VAL A 11 40.76 -4.22 12.11
N LEU A 12 41.05 -3.14 11.38
CA LEU A 12 41.98 -2.07 11.80
C LEU A 12 41.44 -1.21 12.94
N ALA A 13 40.12 -1.00 13.04
CA ALA A 13 39.51 -0.17 14.06
C ALA A 13 39.30 -0.88 15.41
N ILE A 14 39.00 -2.19 15.40
CA ILE A 14 38.56 -2.93 16.61
C ILE A 14 39.68 -3.81 17.18
N GLY A 15 40.55 -4.35 16.33
CA GLY A 15 41.62 -5.28 16.74
C GLY A 15 42.57 -4.73 17.81
N PRO A 16 43.11 -3.51 17.67
CA PRO A 16 44.06 -2.95 18.65
C PRO A 16 43.43 -2.49 19.97
N LEU A 17 42.14 -2.10 19.98
CA LEU A 17 41.47 -1.46 21.12
C LEU A 17 40.64 -2.43 21.97
N ALA A 18 40.01 -3.44 21.35
CA ALA A 18 39.03 -4.31 22.02
C ALA A 18 39.53 -5.76 22.24
N GLY A 19 40.59 -6.15 21.53
CA GLY A 19 41.23 -7.46 21.67
C GLY A 19 40.44 -8.65 21.09
N ILE A 20 41.11 -9.80 21.04
CA ILE A 20 40.62 -11.05 20.40
C ILE A 20 39.28 -11.54 20.98
N VAL A 21 39.03 -11.27 22.27
CA VAL A 21 37.81 -11.68 22.96
C VAL A 21 36.61 -10.88 22.46
N ALA A 22 36.75 -9.57 22.27
CA ALA A 22 35.67 -8.74 21.73
C ALA A 22 35.35 -9.08 20.27
N LEU A 23 36.39 -9.30 19.45
CA LEU A 23 36.23 -9.77 18.06
C LEU A 23 35.51 -11.13 17.99
N SER A 24 35.84 -12.05 18.90
CA SER A 24 35.21 -13.37 18.98
C SER A 24 33.73 -13.26 19.38
N GLN A 25 33.39 -12.40 20.33
CA GLN A 25 32.00 -12.14 20.73
C GLN A 25 31.19 -11.48 19.61
N LEU A 26 31.78 -10.54 18.88
CA LEU A 26 31.14 -9.92 17.73
C LEU A 26 30.89 -10.95 16.63
N ALA A 27 31.88 -11.78 16.29
CA ALA A 27 31.73 -12.85 15.31
C ALA A 27 30.66 -13.88 15.72
N LEU A 28 30.59 -14.22 17.02
CA LEU A 28 29.55 -15.08 17.59
C LEU A 28 28.16 -14.42 17.51
N SER A 29 28.05 -13.12 17.79
CA SER A 29 26.79 -12.39 17.66
C SER A 29 26.30 -12.34 16.21
N THR A 30 27.18 -12.08 15.24
CA THR A 30 26.83 -12.08 13.81
C THR A 30 26.39 -13.45 13.35
N LYS A 31 27.06 -14.53 13.79
CA LYS A 31 26.64 -15.90 13.52
C LYS A 31 25.27 -16.21 14.13
N ARG A 32 25.00 -15.77 15.35
CA ARG A 32 23.68 -15.95 16.01
C ARG A 32 22.58 -15.16 15.32
N ILE A 33 22.86 -13.93 14.88
CA ILE A 33 21.94 -13.12 14.08
C ILE A 33 21.67 -13.80 12.74
N HIS A 34 22.72 -14.26 12.04
CA HIS A 34 22.57 -14.96 10.76
C HIS A 34 21.75 -16.24 10.89
N VAL A 35 21.99 -17.05 11.93
CA VAL A 35 21.19 -18.25 12.23
C VAL A 35 19.76 -17.87 12.61
N GLY A 36 19.57 -16.84 13.45
CA GLY A 36 18.26 -16.35 13.84
C GLY A 36 17.43 -15.86 12.65
N VAL A 37 18.04 -15.09 11.74
CA VAL A 37 17.45 -14.67 10.48
C VAL A 37 17.19 -15.88 9.59
N GLY A 38 18.11 -16.82 9.46
CA GLY A 38 17.93 -18.04 8.67
C GLY A 38 16.80 -18.95 9.16
N LEU A 39 16.51 -18.97 10.46
CA LEU A 39 15.38 -19.69 11.06
C LEU A 39 14.07 -18.91 10.98
N ALA A 40 14.15 -17.58 11.03
CA ALA A 40 12.99 -16.70 10.92
C ALA A 40 12.54 -16.54 9.47
N LEU A 41 13.45 -16.50 8.49
CA LEU A 41 13.13 -16.18 7.10
C LEU A 41 12.14 -17.16 6.45
N PRO A 42 12.23 -18.49 6.66
CA PRO A 42 11.23 -19.43 6.15
C PRO A 42 9.86 -19.23 6.82
N LYS A 43 9.84 -18.97 8.13
CA LYS A 43 8.60 -18.67 8.88
C LYS A 43 8.01 -17.32 8.50
N VAL A 44 8.84 -16.33 8.19
CA VAL A 44 8.43 -15.04 7.67
C VAL A 44 7.91 -15.22 6.25
N LYS A 45 8.52 -16.05 5.41
CA LYS A 45 8.00 -16.40 4.07
C LYS A 45 6.66 -17.15 4.10
N GLU A 46 6.42 -17.99 5.10
CA GLU A 46 5.11 -18.60 5.34
C GLU A 46 4.07 -17.60 5.87
N VAL A 47 4.50 -16.48 6.45
CA VAL A 47 3.66 -15.42 7.03
C VAL A 47 3.54 -14.19 6.11
N LEU A 48 4.37 -14.10 5.06
CA LEU A 48 4.37 -12.99 4.13
C LEU A 48 3.10 -13.09 3.28
N ALA A 49 2.22 -12.11 3.48
CA ALA A 49 1.06 -11.88 2.66
C ALA A 49 1.45 -11.81 1.16
N PRO A 50 0.52 -12.11 0.24
CA PRO A 50 0.75 -11.98 -1.19
C PRO A 50 1.36 -10.61 -1.55
N ASP A 51 2.40 -10.64 -2.40
CA ASP A 51 3.13 -9.43 -2.80
C ASP A 51 2.30 -8.49 -3.69
N ILE A 52 1.30 -9.02 -4.41
CA ILE A 52 0.38 -8.25 -5.24
C ILE A 52 -1.05 -8.66 -4.91
N VAL A 53 -1.87 -7.69 -4.50
CA VAL A 53 -3.32 -7.87 -4.34
C VAL A 53 -4.04 -7.12 -5.45
N VAL A 54 -4.83 -7.84 -6.24
CA VAL A 54 -5.69 -7.26 -7.26
C VAL A 54 -7.11 -7.21 -6.73
N VAL A 55 -7.65 -6.01 -6.66
CA VAL A 55 -9.04 -5.79 -6.27
C VAL A 55 -9.85 -5.36 -7.49
N GLY A 56 -10.82 -6.19 -7.88
CA GLY A 56 -11.62 -6.00 -9.10
C GLY A 56 -13.02 -6.60 -8.98
N GLY A 57 -13.84 -6.49 -10.04
CA GLY A 57 -15.21 -7.04 -10.12
C GLY A 57 -15.66 -7.30 -11.57
N ARG A 58 -16.81 -7.90 -11.94
CA ARG A 58 -17.80 -8.74 -11.23
C ARG A 58 -17.36 -10.22 -11.23
N PRO A 59 -17.68 -11.05 -10.21
CA PRO A 59 -18.37 -10.74 -8.93
C PRO A 59 -17.46 -10.01 -7.95
N CYS A 60 -17.87 -9.78 -6.69
CA CYS A 60 -17.07 -9.16 -5.59
C CYS A 60 -15.74 -9.88 -5.25
N ALA A 61 -15.25 -10.73 -6.16
CA ALA A 61 -14.08 -11.55 -6.02
C ALA A 61 -12.83 -10.68 -6.00
N ILE A 62 -11.91 -11.08 -5.14
CA ILE A 62 -10.63 -10.43 -4.97
C ILE A 62 -9.61 -11.52 -5.15
N GLU A 63 -8.58 -11.22 -5.92
CA GLU A 63 -7.57 -12.20 -6.27
C GLU A 63 -6.23 -11.65 -5.83
N ALA A 64 -5.47 -12.48 -5.13
CA ALA A 64 -4.13 -12.16 -4.72
C ALA A 64 -3.15 -13.05 -5.48
N PHE A 65 -2.08 -12.43 -5.98
CA PHE A 65 -1.04 -13.14 -6.69
C PHE A 65 0.16 -13.33 -5.77
N ASN A 66 0.48 -14.57 -5.49
CA ASN A 66 1.62 -14.94 -4.69
C ASN A 66 2.83 -15.15 -5.62
N ILE A 67 3.80 -14.23 -5.58
CA ILE A 67 4.99 -14.28 -6.45
C ILE A 67 5.87 -15.50 -6.12
N SER A 68 5.86 -15.95 -4.86
CA SER A 68 6.72 -17.07 -4.43
C SER A 68 6.24 -18.42 -4.95
N THR A 69 4.93 -18.61 -5.06
CA THR A 69 4.30 -19.83 -5.61
C THR A 69 3.93 -19.67 -7.08
N ASN A 70 3.87 -18.43 -7.58
CA ASN A 70 3.40 -18.08 -8.92
C ASN A 70 1.94 -18.53 -9.17
N GLU A 71 1.10 -18.38 -8.14
CA GLU A 71 -0.30 -18.80 -8.15
C GLU A 71 -1.24 -17.65 -7.76
N TRP A 72 -2.48 -17.74 -8.23
CA TRP A 72 -3.57 -16.86 -7.84
C TRP A 72 -4.39 -17.51 -6.73
N GLU A 73 -4.69 -16.72 -5.70
CA GLU A 73 -5.51 -17.12 -4.56
C GLU A 73 -6.76 -16.24 -4.49
N THR A 74 -7.92 -16.85 -4.27
CA THR A 74 -9.16 -16.11 -4.05
C THR A 74 -9.24 -15.63 -2.60
N LEU A 75 -9.41 -14.32 -2.42
CA LEU A 75 -9.64 -13.69 -1.13
C LEU A 75 -11.13 -13.51 -0.84
N PRO A 76 -11.51 -13.32 0.43
CA PRO A 76 -12.89 -13.05 0.84
C PRO A 76 -13.48 -11.86 0.06
N PRO A 77 -14.72 -11.98 -0.43
CA PRO A 77 -15.33 -10.95 -1.25
C PRO A 77 -15.67 -9.70 -0.44
N MET A 78 -15.64 -8.53 -1.09
CA MET A 78 -16.15 -7.27 -0.51
C MET A 78 -17.61 -7.40 -0.11
N THR A 79 -18.05 -6.61 0.88
CA THR A 79 -19.47 -6.58 1.26
C THR A 79 -20.33 -5.90 0.20
N VAL A 80 -19.78 -4.91 -0.52
CA VAL A 80 -20.46 -4.21 -1.61
C VAL A 80 -19.67 -4.33 -2.91
N ALA A 81 -20.33 -4.85 -3.94
CA ALA A 81 -19.78 -4.89 -5.30
C ALA A 81 -19.52 -3.47 -5.79
N ARG A 82 -18.31 -3.21 -6.29
CA ARG A 82 -17.96 -1.90 -6.80
C ARG A 82 -17.03 -1.93 -8.00
N SER A 83 -17.15 -0.94 -8.88
CA SER A 83 -16.24 -0.71 -10.00
C SER A 83 -15.59 0.66 -9.90
N ASN A 84 -14.41 0.81 -10.53
CA ASN A 84 -13.71 2.09 -10.65
C ASN A 84 -13.41 2.79 -9.29
N ALA A 85 -13.25 1.98 -8.24
CA ALA A 85 -12.77 2.41 -6.93
C ALA A 85 -11.25 2.63 -6.95
N SER A 86 -10.74 3.34 -5.95
CA SER A 86 -9.29 3.43 -5.69
C SER A 86 -8.91 2.40 -4.64
N ALA A 87 -7.74 1.76 -4.79
CA ALA A 87 -7.24 0.73 -3.89
C ALA A 87 -5.85 1.09 -3.34
N ALA A 88 -5.57 0.68 -2.10
CA ALA A 88 -4.28 0.87 -1.46
C ALA A 88 -3.96 -0.26 -0.47
N ALA A 89 -2.75 -0.81 -0.54
CA ALA A 89 -2.20 -1.68 0.49
C ALA A 89 -1.39 -0.85 1.50
N ILE A 90 -1.78 -0.90 2.78
CA ILE A 90 -1.11 -0.19 3.88
C ILE A 90 -1.08 -1.13 5.10
N ASP A 91 0.11 -1.40 5.64
CA ASP A 91 0.32 -2.16 6.88
C ASP A 91 -0.47 -3.49 6.97
N GLY A 92 -0.40 -4.31 5.92
CA GLY A 92 -1.09 -5.62 5.88
C GLY A 92 -2.60 -5.53 5.67
N ARG A 93 -3.09 -4.36 5.28
CA ARG A 93 -4.51 -4.11 4.98
C ARG A 93 -4.71 -3.56 3.59
N VAL A 94 -5.84 -3.88 2.98
CA VAL A 94 -6.21 -3.38 1.66
C VAL A 94 -7.42 -2.49 1.79
N TYR A 95 -7.21 -1.19 1.58
CA TYR A 95 -8.22 -0.15 1.60
C TYR A 95 -8.82 0.02 0.21
N ILE A 96 -10.14 0.08 0.13
CA ILE A 96 -10.89 0.32 -1.09
C ILE A 96 -11.86 1.46 -0.87
N VAL A 97 -11.72 2.50 -1.66
CA VAL A 97 -12.44 3.76 -1.46
C VAL A 97 -13.14 4.23 -2.73
N GLY A 98 -14.37 4.74 -2.57
CA GLY A 98 -15.21 5.24 -3.64
C GLY A 98 -15.63 4.17 -4.65
N GLY A 99 -15.79 4.61 -5.90
CA GLY A 99 -16.28 3.77 -7.01
C GLY A 99 -17.80 3.82 -7.17
N TRP A 100 -18.29 3.04 -8.15
CA TRP A 100 -19.71 2.88 -8.43
C TRP A 100 -20.23 1.54 -7.92
N ALA A 101 -21.41 1.57 -7.31
CA ALA A 101 -22.23 0.40 -7.07
C ALA A 101 -22.73 -0.18 -8.41
N GLU A 102 -23.24 -1.41 -8.37
CA GLU A 102 -23.79 -2.08 -9.55
C GLU A 102 -24.90 -1.29 -10.25
N ALA A 103 -25.72 -0.56 -9.49
CA ALA A 103 -26.79 0.29 -10.03
C ALA A 103 -26.32 1.72 -10.41
N GLY A 104 -24.99 1.95 -10.47
CA GLY A 104 -24.38 3.18 -10.97
C GLY A 104 -24.29 4.33 -9.96
N GLN A 105 -24.72 4.14 -8.71
CA GLN A 105 -24.58 5.16 -7.67
C GLN A 105 -23.13 5.22 -7.17
N LEU A 106 -22.66 6.42 -6.86
CA LEU A 106 -21.39 6.57 -6.14
C LEU A 106 -21.50 6.01 -4.73
N LEU A 107 -20.50 5.23 -4.34
CA LEU A 107 -20.43 4.63 -3.03
C LEU A 107 -19.98 5.64 -1.97
N PHE A 108 -20.52 5.45 -0.77
CA PHE A 108 -20.14 6.15 0.46
C PHE A 108 -19.52 5.21 1.50
N ASP A 109 -19.65 3.90 1.28
CA ASP A 109 -19.17 2.87 2.17
C ASP A 109 -17.77 2.45 1.74
N ASP A 110 -16.74 3.06 2.31
CA ASP A 110 -15.36 2.65 2.07
C ASP A 110 -15.03 1.45 2.95
N GLU A 111 -14.26 0.50 2.42
CA GLU A 111 -14.01 -0.78 3.09
C GLU A 111 -12.51 -1.08 3.20
N VAL A 112 -12.14 -1.85 4.22
CA VAL A 112 -10.79 -2.39 4.40
C VAL A 112 -10.81 -3.88 4.66
N LEU A 113 -9.93 -4.61 3.97
CA LEU A 113 -9.61 -6.00 4.24
C LEU A 113 -8.40 -6.08 5.16
N ASP A 114 -8.57 -6.72 6.31
CA ASP A 114 -7.43 -7.16 7.11
C ASP A 114 -6.94 -8.52 6.59
N LEU A 115 -5.75 -8.55 5.98
CA LEU A 115 -5.23 -9.77 5.34
C LEU A 115 -4.88 -10.86 6.35
N SER A 116 -4.61 -10.50 7.61
CA SER A 116 -4.31 -11.47 8.66
C SER A 116 -5.56 -12.20 9.15
N LEU A 117 -6.71 -11.51 9.12
CA LEU A 117 -7.99 -12.04 9.56
C LEU A 117 -8.85 -12.57 8.40
N GLY A 118 -8.57 -12.13 7.17
CA GLY A 118 -9.44 -12.42 6.02
C GLY A 118 -10.82 -11.79 6.18
N THR A 119 -10.92 -10.63 6.85
CA THR A 119 -12.22 -9.99 7.13
C THR A 119 -12.29 -8.57 6.63
N TRP A 120 -13.42 -8.25 6.01
CA TRP A 120 -13.79 -6.90 5.63
C TRP A 120 -14.39 -6.13 6.80
N SER A 121 -14.06 -4.84 6.88
CA SER A 121 -14.65 -3.91 7.84
C SER A 121 -14.85 -2.54 7.22
N PRO A 122 -15.84 -1.76 7.68
CA PRO A 122 -16.06 -0.41 7.18
C PRO A 122 -14.93 0.52 7.63
N THR A 123 -14.65 1.54 6.82
CA THR A 123 -13.74 2.64 7.14
C THR A 123 -14.49 3.96 7.17
N PRO A 124 -13.92 5.01 7.80
CA PRO A 124 -14.47 6.35 7.72
C PRO A 124 -14.66 6.76 6.25
N PRO A 125 -15.83 7.29 5.87
CA PRO A 125 -16.14 7.56 4.47
C PRO A 125 -15.30 8.72 3.93
N MET A 126 -14.85 8.57 2.69
CA MET A 126 -14.17 9.61 1.93
C MET A 126 -15.07 10.85 1.81
N PRO A 127 -14.57 12.06 2.19
CA PRO A 127 -15.41 13.25 2.26
C PRO A 127 -16.07 13.61 0.92
N THR A 128 -15.32 13.50 -0.18
CA THR A 128 -15.87 13.70 -1.53
C THR A 128 -16.13 12.36 -2.20
N ARG A 129 -17.39 11.92 -2.25
CA ARG A 129 -17.78 10.70 -2.96
C ARG A 129 -17.43 10.80 -4.44
N ARG A 130 -16.69 9.82 -4.95
CA ARG A 130 -16.21 9.81 -6.35
C ARG A 130 -15.80 8.43 -6.84
N ALA A 131 -15.80 8.28 -8.16
CA ALA A 131 -15.26 7.13 -8.90
C ALA A 131 -14.20 7.58 -9.90
N LEU A 132 -13.44 6.65 -10.48
CA LEU A 132 -12.32 6.96 -11.40
C LEU A 132 -11.28 7.91 -10.80
N ALA A 133 -11.15 7.92 -9.47
CA ALA A 133 -10.14 8.69 -8.78
C ALA A 133 -8.80 7.96 -8.81
N ALA A 134 -7.72 8.74 -8.85
CA ALA A 134 -6.38 8.18 -8.83
C ALA A 134 -5.94 7.97 -7.38
N GLY A 135 -5.58 6.73 -7.05
CA GLY A 135 -5.09 6.34 -5.72
C GLY A 135 -3.58 6.14 -5.71
N ALA A 136 -2.90 6.56 -4.63
CA ALA A 136 -1.50 6.24 -4.37
C ALA A 136 -1.25 6.16 -2.86
N THR A 137 -0.26 5.37 -2.45
CA THR A 137 0.16 5.28 -1.04
C THR A 137 1.49 5.97 -0.81
N SER A 138 1.61 6.67 0.32
CA SER A 138 2.90 7.22 0.76
C SER A 138 2.91 7.37 2.27
N ARG A 139 4.02 6.96 2.92
CA ARG A 139 4.25 7.14 4.37
C ARG A 139 3.07 6.67 5.24
N GLY A 140 2.47 5.53 4.89
CA GLY A 140 1.36 4.94 5.64
C GLY A 140 0.01 5.64 5.44
N ALA A 141 -0.14 6.50 4.43
CA ALA A 141 -1.40 7.14 4.08
C ALA A 141 -1.83 6.81 2.64
N LEU A 142 -3.14 6.76 2.41
CA LEU A 142 -3.78 6.64 1.10
C LEU A 142 -4.12 8.03 0.59
N PHE A 143 -3.64 8.40 -0.60
CA PHE A 143 -3.97 9.63 -1.29
C PHE A 143 -4.93 9.34 -2.43
N VAL A 144 -5.98 10.14 -2.57
CA VAL A 144 -6.99 10.01 -3.61
C VAL A 144 -7.18 11.36 -4.29
N ALA A 145 -6.94 11.41 -5.60
CA ALA A 145 -6.95 12.65 -6.37
C ALA A 145 -7.88 12.59 -7.59
N GLY A 146 -8.64 13.66 -7.81
CA GLY A 146 -9.57 13.78 -8.93
C GLY A 146 -10.66 12.70 -8.88
N GLY A 147 -11.24 12.39 -10.04
CA GLY A 147 -12.36 11.45 -10.18
C GLY A 147 -13.63 12.15 -10.67
N ILE A 148 -14.72 11.40 -10.75
CA ILE A 148 -16.06 11.88 -11.11
C ILE A 148 -16.89 11.99 -9.83
N GLY A 149 -17.38 13.19 -9.53
CA GLY A 149 -18.22 13.48 -8.38
C GLY A 149 -19.69 13.16 -8.61
N ALA A 150 -20.53 13.45 -7.61
CA ALA A 150 -21.97 13.15 -7.63
C ALA A 150 -22.76 13.92 -8.69
N ASP A 151 -22.22 15.03 -9.20
CA ASP A 151 -22.76 15.81 -10.31
C ASP A 151 -22.40 15.21 -11.69
N GLY A 152 -21.68 14.10 -11.72
CA GLY A 152 -21.18 13.48 -12.95
C GLY A 152 -20.00 14.22 -13.58
N MET A 153 -19.48 15.26 -12.92
CA MET A 153 -18.38 16.08 -13.42
C MET A 153 -17.05 15.68 -12.77
N GLN A 154 -15.94 15.97 -13.46
CA GLN A 154 -14.62 15.75 -12.88
C GLN A 154 -14.39 16.71 -11.71
N VAL A 155 -13.71 16.24 -10.66
CA VAL A 155 -13.40 17.04 -9.48
C VAL A 155 -11.91 17.39 -9.40
N GLN A 156 -11.59 18.43 -8.63
CA GLN A 156 -10.22 18.80 -8.27
C GLN A 156 -9.81 18.30 -6.88
N ALA A 157 -10.71 17.62 -6.17
CA ALA A 157 -10.49 17.19 -4.80
C ALA A 157 -9.25 16.29 -4.70
N VAL A 158 -8.43 16.57 -3.69
CA VAL A 158 -7.31 15.72 -3.28
C VAL A 158 -7.47 15.50 -1.79
N GLU A 159 -7.52 14.24 -1.39
CA GLU A 159 -7.78 13.87 0.00
C GLU A 159 -6.81 12.76 0.40
N ALA A 160 -6.38 12.77 1.66
CA ALA A 160 -5.53 11.74 2.23
C ALA A 160 -6.20 11.08 3.43
N PHE A 161 -6.19 9.76 3.46
CA PHE A 161 -6.63 8.96 4.59
C PHE A 161 -5.41 8.41 5.34
N ALA A 162 -5.36 8.65 6.65
CA ALA A 162 -4.31 8.14 7.53
C ALA A 162 -4.90 7.08 8.49
N PRO A 163 -4.72 5.77 8.20
CA PRO A 163 -5.21 4.68 9.05
C PRO A 163 -4.85 4.78 10.53
N ALA A 164 -3.64 5.27 10.84
CA ALA A 164 -3.17 5.44 12.22
C ALA A 164 -4.06 6.39 13.05
N SER A 165 -4.70 7.37 12.39
CA SER A 165 -5.63 8.30 13.02
C SER A 165 -7.10 7.99 12.71
N GLY A 166 -7.37 7.20 11.66
CA GLY A 166 -8.71 6.99 11.14
C GLY A 166 -9.34 8.27 10.57
N LEU A 167 -8.54 9.26 10.16
CA LEU A 167 -9.04 10.53 9.68
C LEU A 167 -8.70 10.77 8.21
N TRP A 168 -9.65 11.40 7.53
CA TRP A 168 -9.45 12.00 6.22
C TRP A 168 -9.01 13.46 6.37
N GLN A 169 -8.06 13.86 5.53
CA GLN A 169 -7.56 15.22 5.42
C GLN A 169 -7.78 15.75 4.01
N GLN A 170 -8.36 16.94 3.90
CA GLN A 170 -8.42 17.70 2.66
C GLN A 170 -7.03 18.28 2.34
N LEU A 171 -6.58 18.11 1.11
CA LEU A 171 -5.32 18.64 0.60
C LEU A 171 -5.57 19.73 -0.44
N PRO A 172 -4.54 20.54 -0.80
CA PRO A 172 -4.67 21.49 -1.89
C PRO A 172 -5.19 20.82 -3.18
N PRO A 173 -6.17 21.43 -3.86
CA PRO A 173 -6.82 20.83 -5.01
C PRO A 173 -5.89 20.74 -6.23
N LEU A 174 -6.22 19.84 -7.16
CA LEU A 174 -5.58 19.80 -8.48
C LEU A 174 -5.80 21.12 -9.23
N GLY A 175 -4.81 21.54 -10.02
CA GLY A 175 -4.92 22.75 -10.84
C GLY A 175 -6.01 22.70 -11.91
N ALA A 176 -6.47 21.51 -12.29
CA ALA A 176 -7.58 21.29 -13.21
C ALA A 176 -8.40 20.07 -12.79
N ARG A 177 -9.70 20.07 -13.12
CA ARG A 177 -10.60 18.92 -12.91
C ARG A 177 -10.13 17.75 -13.77
N ARG A 178 -9.98 16.56 -13.17
CA ARG A 178 -9.51 15.36 -13.90
C ARG A 178 -10.17 14.08 -13.38
N SER A 179 -10.34 13.08 -14.25
CA SER A 179 -10.72 11.71 -13.87
C SER A 179 -10.00 10.67 -14.71
N GLY A 180 -9.92 9.42 -14.21
CA GLY A 180 -9.22 8.34 -14.91
C GLY A 180 -7.71 8.56 -15.01
N CYS A 181 -7.13 9.29 -14.06
CA CYS A 181 -5.69 9.51 -13.99
C CYS A 181 -4.97 8.30 -13.38
N ALA A 182 -3.67 8.18 -13.65
CA ALA A 182 -2.77 7.38 -12.84
C ALA A 182 -2.16 8.23 -11.72
N ALA A 183 -1.88 7.64 -10.57
CA ALA A 183 -1.16 8.29 -9.49
C ALA A 183 0.00 7.43 -8.99
N ALA A 184 1.08 8.09 -8.57
CA ALA A 184 2.24 7.45 -7.95
C ALA A 184 2.89 8.39 -6.95
N ALA A 185 3.34 7.86 -5.82
CA ALA A 185 4.12 8.62 -4.84
C ALA A 185 5.60 8.27 -4.95
N VAL A 186 6.46 9.25 -5.25
CA VAL A 186 7.90 9.05 -5.43
C VAL A 186 8.67 10.20 -4.80
N GLY A 187 9.66 9.89 -3.96
CA GLY A 187 10.55 10.90 -3.37
C GLY A 187 9.84 11.97 -2.51
N GLY A 188 8.70 11.63 -1.91
CA GLY A 188 7.88 12.58 -1.13
C GLY A 188 6.91 13.43 -1.96
N TRP A 189 6.84 13.19 -3.27
CA TRP A 189 5.90 13.85 -4.18
C TRP A 189 4.79 12.90 -4.59
N LEU A 190 3.58 13.43 -4.74
CA LEU A 190 2.45 12.75 -5.37
C LEU A 190 2.34 13.23 -6.82
N PHE A 191 2.51 12.31 -7.77
CA PHE A 191 2.30 12.56 -9.19
C PHE A 191 0.90 12.10 -9.57
N VAL A 192 0.16 12.94 -10.28
CA VAL A 192 -1.15 12.60 -10.87
C VAL A 192 -1.06 12.93 -12.36
N VAL A 193 -1.12 11.90 -13.20
CA VAL A 193 -0.73 12.00 -14.61
C VAL A 193 -1.86 11.52 -15.53
N GLY A 194 -2.02 12.25 -16.64
CA GLY A 194 -3.00 11.92 -17.68
C GLY A 194 -4.45 12.17 -17.24
N GLY A 195 -5.33 11.26 -17.66
CA GLY A 195 -6.77 11.32 -17.44
C GLY A 195 -7.52 12.25 -18.39
N MET A 196 -8.84 12.28 -18.22
CA MET A 196 -9.74 13.19 -18.92
C MET A 196 -9.93 14.44 -18.08
N SER A 197 -9.79 15.61 -18.70
CA SER A 197 -10.14 16.91 -18.10
C SER A 197 -11.30 17.55 -18.84
N ALA A 198 -12.12 18.32 -18.13
CA ALA A 198 -13.01 19.27 -18.78
C ALA A 198 -12.14 20.34 -19.47
N SER A 199 -12.28 20.50 -20.79
CA SER A 199 -11.66 21.57 -21.57
C SER A 199 -12.25 22.93 -21.20
#